data_AF-A0A520BCN7-F1
#
_entry.id   AF-A0A520BCN7-F1
#
_cell.length_a   1.000
_cell.length_b   1.000
_cell.length_c   1.000
_cell.angle_alpha   90.00
_cell.angle_beta   90.00
_cell.angle_gamma   90.00
#
_symmetry.space_group_name_H-M   'P 1'
#
loop_
_entity.id
_entity.type
_entity.pdbx_description
1 polymer ?
#
loop_
_entity_poly.entity_id
_entity_poly.type
_entity_poly.pdbx_seq_one_letter_code
_entity_poly.pdbx_strand_id
1 'polypeptide(L)'
;MTTVNLDRIGSRTALFVGLPFGTIFSLMVLFISLFPMFDFGLAVIDGRLFWHPIIWAGLIPATFIFFLWTGGGKIKKHLDKKYSIIRTSFLFTLFVNSWLFGLILMIFIIGGLFFPLYREGFSGISLTAIGLTISLYLVSIVFTALTIGLLIVTITKNKIYG
;
A
#
# COMPACT_ATOMS: atom_id res chain seq x y z
N MET A 1 -21.67 -24.67 7.02
CA MET A 1 -20.92 -23.87 8.02
C MET A 1 -19.41 -23.75 7.70
N THR A 2 -18.95 -23.97 6.46
CA THR A 2 -17.53 -24.24 6.15
C THR A 2 -16.80 -23.16 5.32
N THR A 3 -17.51 -22.22 4.70
CA THR A 3 -16.89 -21.18 3.84
C THR A 3 -16.12 -20.13 4.62
N VAL A 4 -16.61 -19.76 5.82
CA VAL A 4 -16.04 -18.71 6.68
C VAL A 4 -14.60 -19.04 7.12
N ASN A 5 -14.28 -20.32 7.34
CA ASN A 5 -12.92 -20.73 7.71
C ASN A 5 -11.95 -20.65 6.52
N LEU A 6 -12.41 -20.96 5.31
CA LEU A 6 -11.58 -20.92 4.10
C LEU A 6 -11.26 -19.48 3.67
N ASP A 7 -12.22 -18.56 3.80
CA ASP A 7 -11.99 -17.14 3.48
C ASP A 7 -10.97 -16.51 4.45
N ARG A 8 -10.96 -16.96 5.72
CA ARG A 8 -9.96 -16.56 6.72
C ARG A 8 -8.54 -17.05 6.40
N ILE A 9 -8.37 -18.13 5.63
CA ILE A 9 -7.04 -18.62 5.22
C ILE A 9 -6.37 -17.60 4.29
N GLY A 10 -7.11 -17.03 3.34
CA GLY A 10 -6.62 -15.99 2.45
C GLY A 10 -6.23 -14.73 3.20
N SER A 11 -7.10 -14.23 4.10
CA SER A 11 -6.80 -13.07 4.94
C SER A 11 -5.59 -13.29 5.86
N ARG A 12 -5.48 -14.45 6.50
CA ARG A 12 -4.32 -14.79 7.35
C ARG A 12 -3.03 -14.84 6.54
N THR A 13 -3.05 -15.51 5.39
CA THR A 13 -1.86 -15.63 4.53
C THR A 13 -1.42 -14.26 4.02
N ALA A 14 -2.37 -13.42 3.60
CA ALA A 14 -2.09 -12.04 3.20
C ALA A 14 -1.48 -11.22 4.33
N LEU A 15 -1.95 -11.36 5.57
CA LEU A 15 -1.33 -10.71 6.72
C LEU A 15 0.07 -11.25 7.03
N PHE A 16 0.24 -12.57 7.16
CA PHE A 16 1.53 -13.15 7.54
C PHE A 16 2.65 -12.84 6.54
N VAL A 17 2.33 -12.82 5.25
CA VAL A 17 3.31 -12.53 4.20
C VAL A 17 3.39 -11.04 3.94
N GLY A 18 2.26 -10.34 3.78
CA GLY A 18 2.24 -8.93 3.37
C GLY A 18 2.63 -7.94 4.47
N LEU A 19 2.28 -8.22 5.73
CA LEU A 19 2.50 -7.30 6.85
C LEU A 19 3.98 -7.03 7.12
N PRO A 20 4.89 -8.05 7.17
CA PRO A 20 6.32 -7.79 7.30
C PRO A 20 6.87 -6.84 6.24
N PHE A 21 6.49 -7.01 4.97
CA PHE A 21 6.96 -6.13 3.89
C PHE A 21 6.44 -4.69 4.06
N GLY A 22 5.16 -4.51 4.39
CA GLY A 22 4.61 -3.17 4.61
C GLY A 22 5.16 -2.48 5.87
N THR A 23 5.44 -3.23 6.93
CA THR A 23 6.06 -2.69 8.14
C THR A 23 7.50 -2.27 7.89
N ILE A 24 8.30 -3.10 7.20
CA ILE A 24 9.66 -2.74 6.81
C ILE A 24 9.64 -1.47 5.95
N PHE A 25 8.74 -1.41 4.96
CA PHE A 25 8.60 -0.23 4.12
C PHE A 25 8.27 1.03 4.93
N SER A 26 7.25 0.95 5.80
CA SER A 26 6.88 2.09 6.65
C SER A 26 8.04 2.54 7.56
N LEU A 27 8.76 1.60 8.18
CA LEU A 27 9.93 1.91 9.01
C LEU A 27 11.06 2.53 8.20
N MET A 28 11.31 2.06 6.98
CA MET A 28 12.31 2.65 6.08
C MET A 28 11.94 4.09 5.71
N VAL A 29 10.66 4.34 5.39
CA VAL A 29 10.21 5.70 5.07
C VAL A 29 10.29 6.61 6.29
N LEU A 30 9.90 6.12 7.47
CA LEU A 30 10.06 6.85 8.72
C LEU A 30 11.54 7.17 9.00
N PHE A 31 12.43 6.19 8.84
CA PHE A 31 13.87 6.38 9.06
C PHE A 31 14.49 7.39 8.10
N ILE A 32 14.13 7.32 6.81
CA ILE A 32 14.56 8.29 5.80
C ILE A 32 14.02 9.69 6.14
N SER A 33 12.78 9.79 6.62
CA SER A 33 12.16 11.06 6.99
C SER A 33 12.77 11.73 8.22
N LEU A 34 13.40 10.96 9.11
CA LEU A 34 14.06 11.46 10.32
C LEU A 34 15.53 11.85 10.09
N PHE A 35 16.06 11.65 8.87
CA PHE A 35 17.46 11.95 8.55
C PHE A 35 17.64 13.43 8.15
N PRO A 36 18.56 14.21 8.77
CA PRO A 36 18.68 15.66 8.58
C PRO A 36 18.91 16.12 7.12
N MET A 37 19.60 15.30 6.32
CA MET A 37 19.85 15.58 4.90
C MET A 37 18.59 15.44 4.04
N PHE A 38 17.70 14.51 4.39
CA PHE A 38 16.39 14.35 3.74
C PHE A 38 15.39 15.35 4.28
N ASP A 39 15.47 15.72 5.56
CA ASP A 39 14.70 16.79 6.18
C ASP A 39 14.91 18.13 5.44
N PHE A 40 16.10 18.38 4.90
CA PHE A 40 16.38 19.56 4.04
C PHE A 40 15.68 19.47 2.66
N GLY A 41 15.63 18.30 2.03
CA GLY A 41 14.93 18.08 0.77
C GLY A 41 13.40 18.03 0.91
N LEU A 42 12.92 17.60 2.08
CA LEU A 42 11.51 17.59 2.47
C LEU A 42 11.03 18.95 3.01
N ALA A 43 11.92 19.76 3.59
CA ALA A 43 11.63 21.16 3.91
C ALA A 43 11.39 22.02 2.65
N VAL A 44 11.92 21.61 1.48
CA VAL A 44 11.62 22.23 0.18
C VAL A 44 10.25 21.80 -0.36
N ILE A 45 9.67 20.69 0.14
CA ILE A 45 8.36 20.14 -0.23
C ILE A 45 7.54 19.94 1.07
N ASP A 46 7.11 21.05 1.66
CA ASP A 46 6.68 21.26 3.06
C ASP A 46 5.44 20.42 3.50
N GLY A 47 5.56 19.08 3.54
CA GLY A 47 4.50 18.10 3.82
C GLY A 47 4.48 17.56 5.24
N ARG A 48 4.68 18.40 6.27
CA ARG A 48 4.95 17.95 7.66
C ARG A 48 3.90 17.02 8.27
N LEU A 49 2.63 17.17 7.90
CA LEU A 49 1.57 16.24 8.34
C LEU A 49 1.79 14.82 7.77
N PHE A 50 2.19 14.72 6.51
CA PHE A 50 2.48 13.44 5.86
C PHE A 50 3.68 12.75 6.51
N TRP A 51 4.69 13.50 6.93
CA TRP A 51 5.88 12.99 7.62
C TRP A 51 5.67 12.74 9.12
N HIS A 52 4.47 13.00 9.65
CA HIS A 52 4.21 12.83 11.06
C HIS A 52 4.32 11.34 11.46
N PRO A 53 5.03 10.98 12.55
CA PRO A 53 5.20 9.59 12.96
C PRO A 53 3.89 8.83 13.16
N ILE A 54 2.82 9.50 13.61
CA ILE A 54 1.48 8.89 13.74
C ILE A 54 0.93 8.42 12.38
N ILE A 55 1.24 9.09 11.28
CA ILE A 55 0.80 8.69 9.94
C ILE A 55 1.52 7.41 9.52
N TRP A 56 2.85 7.40 9.61
CA TRP A 56 3.68 6.28 9.18
C TRP A 56 3.66 5.08 10.14
N ALA A 57 3.68 5.30 11.45
CA ALA A 57 3.68 4.23 12.45
C ALA A 57 2.26 3.81 12.90
N GLY A 58 1.23 4.60 12.61
CA GLY A 58 -0.14 4.35 13.04
C GLY A 58 -1.11 4.14 11.87
N LEU A 59 -1.47 5.23 11.19
CA LEU A 59 -2.56 5.23 10.21
C LEU A 59 -2.27 4.35 8.99
N ILE A 60 -1.08 4.47 8.39
CA ILE A 60 -0.68 3.68 7.22
C ILE A 60 -0.60 2.17 7.55
N PRO A 61 0.06 1.72 8.63
CA PRO A 61 0.08 0.31 9.01
C PRO A 61 -1.31 -0.25 9.33
N ALA A 62 -2.14 0.49 10.09
CA ALA A 62 -3.48 0.04 10.44
C ALA A 62 -4.37 -0.14 9.19
N THR A 63 -4.30 0.80 8.26
CA THR A 63 -5.05 0.73 7.00
C THR A 63 -4.51 -0.36 6.08
N PHE A 64 -3.19 -0.56 6.03
CA PHE A 64 -2.59 -1.67 5.31
C PHE A 64 -3.03 -3.04 5.85
N ILE A 65 -3.07 -3.22 7.18
CA ILE A 65 -3.60 -4.44 7.82
C ILE A 65 -5.04 -4.69 7.36
N PHE A 66 -5.88 -3.64 7.41
CA PHE A 66 -7.27 -3.74 6.99
C PHE A 66 -7.40 -4.12 5.50
N PHE A 67 -6.59 -3.55 4.61
CA PHE A 67 -6.62 -3.86 3.19
C PHE A 67 -6.07 -5.25 2.86
N LEU A 68 -5.02 -5.71 3.55
CA LEU A 68 -4.54 -7.09 3.43
C LEU A 68 -5.60 -8.09 3.89
N TRP A 69 -6.29 -7.79 4.98
CA TRP A 69 -7.35 -8.65 5.50
C TRP A 69 -8.53 -8.75 4.53
N THR A 70 -9.04 -7.60 4.08
CA THR A 70 -10.20 -7.53 3.16
C THR A 70 -9.86 -8.01 1.75
N GLY A 71 -8.67 -7.70 1.24
CA GLY A 71 -8.16 -8.18 -0.04
C GLY A 71 -7.88 -9.68 -0.02
N GLY A 72 -7.26 -10.17 1.05
CA GLY A 72 -6.93 -11.59 1.23
C GLY A 72 -8.18 -12.47 1.28
N GLY A 73 -9.25 -11.98 1.90
CA GLY A 73 -10.54 -12.68 1.94
C GLY A 73 -11.20 -12.84 0.57
N LYS A 74 -10.85 -11.99 -0.41
CA LYS A 74 -11.37 -12.07 -1.78
C LYS A 74 -10.60 -13.07 -2.65
N ILE A 75 -9.41 -13.52 -2.25
CA ILE A 75 -8.56 -14.41 -3.06
C ILE A 75 -9.30 -15.70 -3.41
N LYS A 76 -9.91 -16.36 -2.41
CA LYS A 76 -10.66 -17.59 -2.63
C LYS A 76 -11.80 -17.40 -3.64
N LYS A 77 -12.61 -16.34 -3.47
CA LYS A 77 -13.70 -16.01 -4.40
C LYS A 77 -13.19 -15.81 -5.83
N HIS A 78 -12.01 -15.25 -6.03
CA HIS A 78 -11.40 -15.11 -7.35
C HIS A 78 -10.93 -16.46 -7.92
N LEU A 79 -10.33 -17.32 -7.08
CA LEU A 79 -9.93 -18.68 -7.48
C LEU A 79 -11.14 -19.56 -7.83
N ASP A 80 -12.23 -19.49 -7.04
CA ASP A 80 -13.50 -20.20 -7.29
C ASP A 80 -14.15 -19.75 -8.62
N LYS A 81 -13.95 -18.48 -9.01
CA LYS A 81 -14.37 -17.94 -10.32
C LYS A 81 -13.46 -18.36 -11.49
N LYS A 82 -12.54 -19.31 -11.27
CA LYS A 82 -11.56 -19.80 -12.25
C LYS A 82 -10.62 -18.71 -12.78
N TYR A 83 -10.36 -17.65 -12.00
CA TYR A 83 -9.31 -16.69 -12.37
C TYR A 83 -7.93 -17.34 -12.22
N SER A 84 -7.02 -17.02 -13.14
CA SER A 84 -5.64 -17.47 -13.02
C SER A 84 -4.97 -16.90 -11.76
N ILE A 85 -3.95 -17.59 -11.25
CA ILE A 85 -3.18 -17.16 -10.08
C ILE A 85 -2.60 -15.75 -10.32
N ILE A 86 -2.06 -15.52 -11.52
CA ILE A 86 -1.47 -14.23 -11.93
C ILE A 86 -2.53 -13.13 -11.90
N ARG A 87 -3.72 -13.38 -12.49
CA ARG A 87 -4.81 -12.40 -12.50
C ARG A 87 -5.31 -12.09 -11.10
N THR A 88 -5.44 -13.12 -10.25
CA THR A 88 -5.87 -12.96 -8.86
C THR A 88 -4.85 -12.16 -8.05
N SER A 89 -3.55 -12.43 -8.26
CA SER A 89 -2.46 -11.66 -7.65
C SER A 89 -2.49 -10.19 -8.06
N PHE A 90 -2.65 -9.94 -9.37
CA PHE A 90 -2.70 -8.57 -9.89
C PHE A 90 -3.90 -7.81 -9.31
N LEU A 91 -5.09 -8.40 -9.29
CA LEU A 91 -6.28 -7.78 -8.72
C LEU A 91 -6.15 -7.54 -7.21
N PHE A 92 -5.57 -8.49 -6.48
CA PHE A 92 -5.31 -8.33 -5.05
C PHE A 92 -4.34 -7.17 -4.79
N THR A 93 -3.22 -7.14 -5.51
CA THR A 93 -2.18 -6.13 -5.35
C THR A 93 -2.68 -4.75 -5.77
N LEU A 94 -3.38 -4.67 -6.91
CA LEU A 94 -3.99 -3.44 -7.38
C LEU A 94 -5.01 -2.89 -6.37
N PHE A 95 -5.80 -3.76 -5.75
CA PHE A 95 -6.73 -3.36 -4.69
C PHE A 95 -5.98 -2.75 -3.51
N VAL A 96 -5.02 -3.48 -2.92
CA VAL A 96 -4.29 -3.01 -1.73
C VAL A 96 -3.52 -1.72 -2.01
N ASN A 97 -2.77 -1.66 -3.11
CA ASN A 97 -1.95 -0.50 -3.45
C ASN A 97 -2.79 0.72 -3.83
N SER A 98 -3.90 0.57 -4.57
CA SER A 98 -4.72 1.72 -4.98
C SER A 98 -5.41 2.37 -3.80
N TRP A 99 -5.88 1.58 -2.84
CA TRP A 99 -6.49 2.12 -1.62
C TRP A 99 -5.45 2.81 -0.72
N LEU A 100 -4.25 2.23 -0.57
CA LEU A 100 -3.16 2.88 0.15
C LEU A 100 -2.69 4.16 -0.54
N PHE A 101 -2.53 4.15 -1.86
CA PHE A 101 -2.15 5.31 -2.63
C PHE A 101 -3.20 6.42 -2.51
N GLY A 102 -4.49 6.08 -2.60
CA GLY A 102 -5.58 7.01 -2.37
C GLY A 102 -5.55 7.62 -0.96
N LEU A 103 -5.26 6.83 0.07
CA LEU A 103 -5.09 7.31 1.45
C LEU A 103 -3.90 8.26 1.58
N ILE A 104 -2.74 7.89 1.03
CA ILE A 104 -1.53 8.74 1.01
C ILE A 104 -1.83 10.07 0.32
N LEU A 105 -2.48 10.02 -0.85
CA LEU A 105 -2.85 11.19 -1.62
C LEU A 105 -3.85 12.06 -0.86
N MET A 106 -4.82 11.47 -0.17
CA MET A 106 -5.76 12.20 0.69
C MET A 106 -5.06 12.91 1.85
N ILE A 107 -4.13 12.23 2.54
CA ILE A 107 -3.33 12.82 3.63
C ILE A 107 -2.51 14.00 3.09
N PHE A 108 -1.94 13.85 1.90
CA PHE A 108 -1.18 14.91 1.24
C PHE A 108 -2.06 16.11 0.88
N ILE A 109 -3.25 15.89 0.30
CA ILE A 109 -4.21 16.96 -0.02
C ILE A 109 -4.70 17.67 1.24
N ILE A 110 -5.08 16.93 2.29
CA ILE A 110 -5.55 17.52 3.56
C ILE A 110 -4.42 18.32 4.21
N GLY A 111 -3.19 17.76 4.21
CA GLY A 111 -2.01 18.47 4.69
C GLY A 111 -1.79 19.79 3.94
N GLY A 112 -1.93 19.80 2.62
CA GLY A 112 -1.73 21.00 1.80
C GLY A 112 -2.87 22.04 1.87
N LEU A 113 -4.12 21.61 2.04
CA LEU A 113 -5.29 22.51 2.05
C LEU A 113 -5.54 23.18 3.40
N PHE A 114 -5.31 22.49 4.52
CA PHE A 114 -5.70 22.97 5.86
C PHE A 114 -4.60 23.73 6.59
N PHE A 115 -3.38 23.78 6.06
CA PHE A 115 -2.25 24.43 6.69
C PHE A 115 -1.65 25.50 5.75
N PRO A 116 -1.90 26.80 6.03
CA PRO A 116 -1.59 27.89 5.10
C PRO A 116 -0.10 28.04 4.74
N LEU A 117 0.81 27.56 5.59
CA LEU A 117 2.26 27.52 5.33
C LEU A 117 2.64 26.65 4.12
N TYR A 118 1.77 25.73 3.68
CA TYR A 118 2.10 24.70 2.68
C TYR A 118 1.48 24.96 1.29
N ARG A 119 0.78 26.08 1.13
CA ARG A 119 0.06 26.41 -0.11
C ARG A 119 1.01 26.75 -1.28
N GLU A 120 2.17 27.32 -0.98
CA GLU A 120 3.18 27.70 -2.00
C GLU A 120 3.92 26.49 -2.58
N GLY A 121 4.24 25.48 -1.76
CA GLY A 121 4.84 24.22 -2.22
C GLY A 121 3.91 23.40 -3.11
N PHE A 122 2.59 23.48 -2.88
CA PHE A 122 1.57 22.80 -3.70
C PHE A 122 1.45 23.38 -5.11
N SER A 123 1.63 24.70 -5.28
CA SER A 123 1.64 25.37 -6.58
C SER A 123 2.91 25.10 -7.40
N GLY A 124 3.98 24.60 -6.78
CA GLY A 124 5.25 24.27 -7.44
C GLY A 124 5.34 22.84 -7.98
N ILE A 125 4.31 22.00 -7.79
CA ILE A 125 4.33 20.61 -8.25
C ILE A 125 4.27 20.59 -9.79
N SER A 126 5.38 20.21 -10.42
CA SER A 126 5.45 20.13 -11.88
C SER A 126 4.63 18.94 -12.41
N LEU A 127 4.06 19.11 -13.61
CA LEU A 127 3.37 18.01 -14.32
C LEU A 127 4.31 16.80 -14.53
N THR A 128 5.61 17.05 -14.67
CA THR A 128 6.64 16.02 -14.78
C THR A 128 6.79 15.21 -13.49
N ALA A 129 6.73 15.83 -12.31
CA ALA A 129 6.79 15.12 -11.03
C ALA A 129 5.56 14.23 -10.82
N ILE A 130 4.37 14.70 -11.22
CA ILE A 130 3.13 13.91 -11.19
C ILE A 130 3.26 12.71 -12.13
N GLY A 131 3.69 12.93 -13.38
CA GLY A 131 3.87 11.86 -14.37
C GLY A 131 4.89 10.81 -13.94
N LEU A 132 6.00 11.23 -13.32
CA LEU A 132 7.03 10.34 -12.80
C LEU A 132 6.52 9.52 -11.61
N THR A 133 5.76 10.14 -10.71
CA THR A 133 5.13 9.45 -9.57
C THR A 133 4.16 8.36 -10.04
N ILE A 134 3.28 8.68 -11.01
CA ILE A 134 2.33 7.71 -11.57
C ILE A 134 3.08 6.56 -12.26
N SER A 135 4.12 6.85 -13.04
CA SER A 135 4.89 5.84 -13.77
C SER A 135 5.60 4.89 -12.81
N LEU A 136 6.28 5.42 -11.79
CA LEU A 136 6.93 4.61 -10.75
C LEU A 136 5.92 3.78 -9.96
N TYR A 137 4.74 4.35 -9.67
CA TYR A 137 3.66 3.63 -9.00
C TYR A 137 3.15 2.45 -9.83
N LEU A 138 2.94 2.62 -11.14
CA LEU A 138 2.52 1.53 -12.03
C LEU A 138 3.57 0.41 -12.09
N VAL A 139 4.84 0.78 -12.23
CA VAL A 139 5.96 -0.18 -12.20
C VAL A 139 5.98 -0.93 -10.87
N SER A 140 5.87 -0.22 -9.75
CA SER A 140 5.82 -0.81 -8.41
C SER A 140 4.67 -1.81 -8.26
N ILE A 141 3.45 -1.47 -8.70
CA ILE A 141 2.31 -2.41 -8.66
C ILE A 141 2.63 -3.70 -9.41
N VAL A 142 3.18 -3.59 -10.63
CA VAL A 142 3.50 -4.78 -11.44
C VAL A 142 4.53 -5.64 -10.72
N PHE A 143 5.60 -5.04 -10.20
CA PHE A 143 6.62 -5.78 -9.45
C PHE A 143 6.05 -6.42 -8.18
N THR A 144 5.28 -5.69 -7.38
CA THR A 144 4.65 -6.23 -6.16
C THR A 144 3.67 -7.35 -6.49
N ALA A 145 2.93 -7.24 -7.60
CA ALA A 145 1.99 -8.27 -8.03
C ALA A 145 2.70 -9.54 -8.49
N LEU A 146 3.83 -9.42 -9.19
CA LEU A 146 4.61 -10.57 -9.64
C LEU A 146 5.43 -11.23 -8.53
N THR A 147 5.65 -10.54 -7.40
CA THR A 147 6.43 -11.03 -6.26
C THR A 147 5.54 -11.36 -5.07
N ILE A 148 5.25 -10.39 -4.21
CA ILE A 148 4.53 -10.55 -2.94
C ILE A 148 3.09 -11.00 -3.19
N GLY A 149 2.39 -10.38 -4.14
CA GLY A 149 1.02 -10.77 -4.49
C GLY A 149 0.96 -12.21 -4.99
N LEU A 150 1.90 -12.61 -5.84
CA LEU A 150 1.94 -13.96 -6.39
C LEU A 150 2.23 -14.99 -5.30
N LEU A 151 3.15 -14.68 -4.39
CA LEU A 151 3.46 -15.49 -3.22
C LEU A 151 2.22 -15.70 -2.33
N ILE A 152 1.52 -14.61 -1.98
CA ILE A 152 0.29 -14.66 -1.16
C ILE A 152 -0.77 -15.54 -1.81
N VAL A 153 -1.05 -15.33 -3.09
CA VAL A 153 -2.10 -16.06 -3.81
C VAL A 153 -1.73 -17.53 -3.99
N THR A 154 -0.45 -17.83 -4.28
CA THR A 154 0.02 -19.22 -4.46
C THR A 154 -0.07 -20.00 -3.15
N ILE A 155 0.42 -19.44 -2.04
CA ILE A 155 0.31 -20.07 -0.72
C ILE A 155 -1.16 -20.25 -0.33
N THR A 156 -2.00 -19.24 -0.58
CA THR A 156 -3.44 -19.32 -0.30
C THR A 156 -4.11 -20.43 -1.09
N LYS A 157 -3.82 -20.54 -2.39
CA LYS A 157 -4.35 -21.61 -3.24
C LYS A 157 -3.93 -22.99 -2.72
N ASN A 158 -2.65 -23.17 -2.42
CA ASN A 158 -2.11 -24.44 -1.95
C ASN A 158 -2.72 -24.86 -0.61
N LYS A 159 -3.08 -23.91 0.27
CA LYS A 159 -3.75 -24.21 1.54
C LYS A 159 -5.25 -24.52 1.43
N ILE A 160 -5.89 -24.11 0.34
CA ILE A 160 -7.34 -24.28 0.15
C ILE A 160 -7.66 -25.52 -0.70
N TYR A 161 -6.84 -25.80 -1.72
CA TYR A 161 -7.11 -26.84 -2.72
C TYR A 161 -5.99 -27.90 -2.84
N GLY A 162 -4.87 -27.71 -2.15
CA GLY A 162 -3.82 -28.72 -2.01
C GLY A 162 -4.06 -29.54 -0.76
#